data_AF-A0A232FF92-F1
#
_entry.id   AF-A0A232FF92-F1
#
_cell.length_a   1.000
_cell.length_b   1.000
_cell.length_c   1.000
_cell.angle_alpha   90.00
_cell.angle_beta   90.00
_cell.angle_gamma   90.00
#
_symmetry.space_group_name_H-M   'P 1'
#
loop_
_entity.id
_entity.type
_entity.pdbx_description
1 polymer ?
#
loop_
_entity_poly.entity_id
_entity_poly.type
_entity_poly.pdbx_seq_one_letter_code
_entity_poly.pdbx_strand_id
1 'polypeptide(L)'
;MNYTFVDDYFDDVTVADVELLRELMLRNDSKDEKAIDLEKKFTCAVACVIDASISKKDVRISTYQLLKNIIEKEINVSREEIKSDLMNTLDTCHQQDEGDNCKLLECVKVLIPPFKALLFFA
;
A
#
# COMPACT_ATOMS: atom_id res chain seq x y z
N MET A 1 -10.28 -31.87 4.46
CA MET A 1 -9.28 -30.98 5.08
C MET A 1 -9.89 -29.60 5.14
N ASN A 2 -10.09 -29.09 6.36
CA ASN A 2 -10.73 -27.80 6.62
C ASN A 2 -9.83 -26.67 6.12
N TYR A 3 -10.39 -25.82 5.26
CA TYR A 3 -9.83 -24.51 4.98
C TYR A 3 -10.36 -23.56 6.05
N THR A 4 -9.52 -23.23 7.03
CA THR A 4 -9.74 -22.14 7.99
C THR A 4 -8.51 -21.27 7.96
N PHE A 5 -8.50 -20.30 7.06
CA PHE A 5 -7.65 -19.12 7.16
C PHE A 5 -8.33 -18.06 6.28
N VAL A 6 -8.41 -16.83 6.79
CA VAL A 6 -9.08 -15.66 6.18
C VAL A 6 -10.59 -15.49 6.46
N ASP A 7 -11.03 -15.54 7.72
CA ASP A 7 -12.33 -14.96 8.13
C ASP A 7 -12.20 -13.85 9.21
N ASP A 8 -11.05 -13.65 9.84
CA ASP A 8 -10.90 -12.62 10.91
C ASP A 8 -10.33 -11.27 10.41
N TYR A 9 -10.18 -11.07 9.09
CA TYR A 9 -9.38 -9.98 8.52
C TYR A 9 -10.17 -8.69 8.20
N PHE A 10 -11.48 -8.64 8.46
CA PHE A 10 -12.36 -7.59 7.91
C PHE A 10 -13.53 -7.14 8.80
N ASP A 11 -13.40 -7.20 10.13
CA ASP A 11 -14.53 -6.88 11.02
C ASP A 11 -14.66 -5.39 11.42
N ASP A 12 -13.81 -4.50 10.88
CA ASP A 12 -13.85 -3.06 11.18
C ASP A 12 -13.67 -2.16 9.95
N VAL A 13 -13.83 -2.74 8.75
CA VAL A 13 -13.89 -1.97 7.50
C VAL A 13 -15.37 -1.77 7.17
N THR A 14 -15.85 -0.54 7.32
CA THR A 14 -17.26 -0.26 7.04
C THR A 14 -17.52 -0.43 5.54
N VAL A 15 -18.73 -0.83 5.17
CA VAL A 15 -19.15 -1.01 3.76
C VAL A 15 -18.82 0.24 2.91
N ALA A 16 -18.78 1.42 3.51
CA ALA A 16 -18.39 2.68 2.90
C ALA A 16 -16.91 2.73 2.45
N ASP A 17 -16.00 2.09 3.18
CA ASP A 17 -14.57 2.05 2.87
C ASP A 17 -14.30 1.15 1.64
N VAL A 18 -15.06 0.07 1.50
CA VAL A 18 -15.02 -0.84 0.33
C VAL A 18 -15.60 -0.18 -0.92
N GLU A 19 -16.67 0.60 -0.75
CA GLU A 19 -17.30 1.33 -1.86
C GLU A 19 -16.40 2.48 -2.36
N LEU A 20 -15.70 3.17 -1.44
CA LEU A 20 -14.66 4.14 -1.77
C LEU A 20 -13.46 3.50 -2.49
N LEU A 21 -13.01 2.33 -2.00
CA LEU A 21 -12.01 1.48 -2.68
C LEU A 21 -12.41 1.16 -4.11
N ARG A 22 -13.66 0.73 -4.30
CA ARG A 22 -14.22 0.37 -5.61
C ARG A 22 -14.26 1.56 -6.56
N GLU A 23 -14.70 2.73 -6.11
CA GLU A 23 -14.75 3.95 -6.91
C GLU A 23 -13.38 4.46 -7.35
N LEU A 24 -12.34 4.28 -6.52
CA LEU A 24 -10.97 4.64 -6.87
C LEU A 24 -10.32 3.64 -7.84
N MET A 25 -10.65 2.35 -7.70
CA MET A 25 -10.19 1.30 -8.62
C MET A 25 -10.77 1.44 -10.03
N LEU A 26 -11.86 2.21 -10.20
CA LEU A 26 -12.57 2.41 -11.46
C LEU A 26 -12.20 3.70 -12.20
N ARG A 27 -11.29 4.54 -11.68
CA ARG A 27 -10.92 5.79 -12.35
C ARG A 27 -9.95 5.55 -13.50
N ASN A 28 -10.46 5.76 -14.72
CA ASN A 28 -9.67 6.00 -15.92
C ASN A 28 -8.99 7.37 -15.83
N ASP A 29 -7.67 7.42 -16.01
CA ASP A 29 -6.72 8.45 -16.52
C ASP A 29 -7.15 9.95 -16.67
N SER A 30 -8.13 10.46 -15.92
CA SER A 30 -8.59 11.83 -16.05
C SER A 30 -7.93 12.74 -15.01
N LYS A 31 -7.26 13.79 -15.50
CA LYS A 31 -6.56 14.84 -14.73
C LYS A 31 -7.54 15.79 -14.03
N ASP A 32 -8.51 15.26 -13.29
CA ASP A 32 -9.41 16.06 -12.46
C ASP A 32 -8.74 16.31 -11.10
N GLU A 33 -8.60 17.56 -10.70
CA GLU A 33 -8.02 17.98 -9.43
C GLU A 33 -8.73 17.32 -8.23
N LYS A 34 -10.04 17.08 -8.34
CA LYS A 34 -10.82 16.35 -7.33
C LYS A 34 -10.46 14.87 -7.26
N ALA A 35 -10.00 14.28 -8.37
CA ALA A 35 -9.52 12.91 -8.38
C ALA A 35 -8.18 12.76 -7.69
N ILE A 36 -7.29 13.73 -7.92
CA ILE A 36 -5.99 13.78 -7.26
C ILE A 36 -6.15 13.96 -5.74
N ASP A 37 -7.01 14.87 -5.29
CA ASP A 37 -7.29 15.06 -3.86
C ASP A 37 -7.87 13.79 -3.21
N LEU A 38 -8.77 13.07 -3.90
CA LEU A 38 -9.35 11.83 -3.39
C LEU A 38 -8.31 10.71 -3.29
N GLU A 39 -7.44 10.57 -4.29
CA GLU A 39 -6.35 9.58 -4.28
C GLU A 39 -5.39 9.80 -3.12
N LYS A 40 -5.01 11.07 -2.84
CA LYS A 40 -4.18 11.41 -1.69
C LYS A 40 -4.83 11.06 -0.37
N LYS A 41 -6.11 11.44 -0.18
CA LYS A 41 -6.87 11.10 1.03
C LYS A 41 -6.95 9.60 1.24
N PHE A 42 -7.18 8.85 0.17
CA PHE A 42 -7.25 7.40 0.24
C PHE A 42 -5.88 6.77 0.52
N THR A 43 -4.81 7.32 -0.05
CA THR A 43 -3.44 6.90 0.26
C THR A 43 -3.12 7.07 1.74
N CYS A 44 -3.52 8.19 2.36
CA CYS A 44 -3.39 8.38 3.80
C CYS A 44 -4.25 7.38 4.60
N ALA A 45 -5.46 7.04 4.12
CA ALA A 45 -6.29 6.03 4.77
C ALA A 45 -5.61 4.65 4.74
N VAL A 46 -5.00 4.26 3.62
CA VAL A 46 -4.19 3.04 3.51
C VAL A 46 -3.00 3.07 4.48
N ALA A 47 -2.29 4.20 4.59
CA ALA A 47 -1.22 4.35 5.57
C ALA A 47 -1.71 4.09 7.01
N CYS A 48 -2.86 4.67 7.37
CA CYS A 48 -3.47 4.46 8.68
C CYS A 48 -3.80 2.98 8.94
N VAL A 49 -4.38 2.28 7.96
CA VAL A 49 -4.70 0.85 8.06
C VAL A 49 -3.44 0.00 8.25
N ILE A 50 -2.36 0.32 7.53
CA ILE A 50 -1.06 -0.37 7.67
C ILE A 50 -0.49 -0.13 9.08
N ASP A 51 -0.47 1.11 9.55
CA ASP A 51 0.07 1.47 10.87
C ASP A 51 -0.70 0.80 12.01
N ALA A 52 -2.03 0.75 11.90
CA ALA A 52 -2.87 0.02 12.84
C ALA A 52 -2.58 -1.49 12.81
N SER A 53 -2.35 -2.06 11.63
CA SER A 53 -2.04 -3.48 11.46
C SER A 53 -0.68 -3.87 12.05
N ILE A 54 0.33 -3.04 11.83
CA ILE A 54 1.68 -3.21 12.41
C ILE A 54 1.59 -3.15 13.94
N SER A 55 0.91 -2.12 14.46
CA SER A 55 0.76 -1.91 15.91
C SER A 55 0.04 -3.07 16.60
N LYS A 56 -0.98 -3.65 15.96
CA LYS A 56 -1.73 -4.81 16.50
C LYS A 56 -0.90 -6.09 16.57
N LYS A 57 0.06 -6.29 15.66
CA LYS A 57 0.87 -7.52 15.59
C LYS A 57 2.05 -7.53 16.58
N ASP A 58 2.24 -6.47 17.37
CA ASP A 58 3.45 -6.22 18.20
C ASP A 58 4.76 -6.39 17.40
N VAL A 59 4.67 -6.14 16.08
CA VAL A 59 5.81 -6.17 15.18
C VAL A 59 6.32 -4.74 15.09
N ARG A 60 7.49 -4.46 15.66
CA ARG A 60 8.14 -3.15 15.58
C ARG A 60 8.82 -2.94 14.22
N ILE A 61 8.05 -2.95 13.13
CA ILE A 61 8.55 -2.57 11.80
C ILE A 61 7.90 -1.28 11.33
N SER A 62 8.61 -0.48 10.55
CA SER A 62 8.02 0.68 9.88
C SER A 62 7.27 0.28 8.60
N THR A 63 6.42 1.17 8.09
CA THR A 63 5.76 1.00 6.78
C THR A 63 6.77 0.85 5.65
N TYR A 64 7.89 1.59 5.68
CA TYR A 64 9.02 1.38 4.78
C TYR A 64 9.55 -0.06 4.84
N GLN A 65 9.81 -0.58 6.05
CA GLN A 65 10.30 -1.94 6.22
C GLN A 65 9.29 -3.00 5.75
N LEU A 66 8.00 -2.76 5.97
CA LEU A 66 6.95 -3.63 5.46
C LEU A 66 7.01 -3.72 3.94
N LEU A 67 7.00 -2.59 3.23
CA LEU A 67 7.04 -2.55 1.77
C LEU A 67 8.33 -3.17 1.22
N LYS A 68 9.47 -2.87 1.85
CA LYS A 68 10.77 -3.47 1.51
C LYS A 68 10.73 -4.99 1.61
N ASN A 69 10.19 -5.52 2.71
CA ASN A 69 10.07 -6.96 2.91
C ASN A 69 9.16 -7.62 1.87
N ILE A 70 8.06 -6.96 1.47
CA ILE A 70 7.16 -7.46 0.44
C ILE A 70 7.90 -7.49 -0.93
N ILE A 71 8.60 -6.41 -1.30
CA ILE A 71 9.39 -6.35 -2.54
C ILE A 71 10.45 -7.46 -2.56
N GLU A 72 11.15 -7.68 -1.44
CA GLU A 72 12.18 -8.71 -1.33
C GLU A 72 11.63 -10.14 -1.45
N LYS A 73 10.42 -10.39 -0.94
CA LYS A 73 9.80 -11.73 -0.90
C LYS A 73 8.99 -12.06 -2.16
N GLU A 74 8.17 -11.13 -2.64
CA GLU A 74 7.17 -11.39 -3.67
C GLU A 74 7.73 -11.24 -5.10
N ILE A 75 8.84 -10.50 -5.27
CA ILE A 75 9.44 -10.31 -6.59
C ILE A 75 10.56 -11.31 -6.81
N ASN A 76 10.26 -12.28 -7.67
CA ASN A 76 11.18 -13.35 -8.05
C ASN A 76 12.46 -12.81 -8.70
N VAL A 77 13.57 -13.52 -8.51
CA VAL A 77 14.92 -13.23 -9.04
C VAL A 77 14.92 -13.07 -10.58
N SER A 78 13.98 -13.70 -11.29
CA SER A 78 13.81 -13.51 -12.74
C SER A 78 13.31 -12.11 -13.14
N ARG A 79 12.95 -11.25 -12.17
CA ARG A 79 12.48 -9.88 -12.35
C ARG A 79 13.34 -8.88 -11.56
N GLU A 80 14.65 -9.12 -11.53
CA GLU A 80 15.59 -8.33 -10.72
C GLU A 80 15.58 -6.84 -11.09
N GLU A 81 15.40 -6.48 -12.37
CA GLU A 81 15.27 -5.08 -12.80
C GLU A 81 14.05 -4.40 -12.15
N ILE A 82 12.88 -5.05 -12.19
CA ILE A 82 11.64 -4.53 -11.58
C ILE A 82 11.81 -4.42 -10.05
N LYS A 83 12.45 -5.42 -9.43
CA LYS A 83 12.75 -5.41 -8.00
C LYS A 83 13.64 -4.22 -7.64
N SER A 84 14.72 -4.01 -8.40
CA SER A 84 15.65 -2.91 -8.20
C SER A 84 14.94 -1.55 -8.36
N ASP A 85 14.10 -1.39 -9.37
CA ASP A 85 13.38 -0.13 -9.61
C ASP A 85 12.40 0.20 -8.48
N LEU A 86 11.65 -0.81 -8.00
CA LEU A 86 10.75 -0.65 -6.87
C LEU A 86 11.51 -0.31 -5.58
N MET A 87 12.63 -1.00 -5.33
CA MET A 87 13.46 -0.72 -4.15
C MET A 87 14.06 0.68 -4.19
N ASN A 88 14.62 1.09 -5.34
CA ASN A 88 15.20 2.42 -5.53
C ASN A 88 14.14 3.53 -5.36
N THR A 89 12.92 3.30 -5.88
CA THR A 89 11.81 4.23 -5.72
C THR A 89 11.39 4.34 -4.25
N LEU A 90 11.27 3.20 -3.56
CA LEU A 90 10.92 3.17 -2.14
C LEU A 90 11.98 3.89 -1.28
N ASP A 91 13.27 3.62 -1.51
CA ASP A 91 14.37 4.25 -0.78
C ASP A 91 14.41 5.77 -1.03
N THR A 92 14.20 6.20 -2.27
CA THR A 92 14.15 7.63 -2.63
C THR A 92 13.00 8.34 -1.92
N CYS A 93 11.81 7.73 -1.91
CA CYS A 93 10.64 8.30 -1.23
C CYS A 93 10.82 8.33 0.29
N HIS A 94 11.44 7.30 0.88
CA HIS A 94 11.71 7.28 2.31
C HIS A 94 12.68 8.37 2.76
N GLN A 95 13.62 8.78 1.92
CA GLN A 95 14.50 9.92 2.20
C GLN A 95 13.76 11.27 2.26
N GLN A 96 12.54 11.34 1.69
CA GLN A 96 11.75 12.56 1.54
C GLN A 96 10.48 12.58 2.41
N ASP A 97 10.12 11.46 3.03
CA ASP A 97 8.84 11.30 3.74
C ASP A 97 8.80 11.99 5.11
N GLU A 98 9.96 12.35 5.69
CA GLU A 98 10.09 12.96 7.01
C GLU A 98 9.42 12.12 8.14
N GLY A 99 9.34 10.79 7.95
CA GLY A 99 8.65 9.87 8.87
C GLY A 99 7.13 9.84 8.74
N ASP A 100 6.55 10.54 7.75
CA ASP A 100 5.12 10.52 7.46
C ASP A 100 4.77 9.39 6.48
N ASN A 101 4.09 8.36 6.99
CA ASN A 101 3.71 7.21 6.18
C ASN A 101 2.75 7.57 5.04
N CYS A 102 1.92 8.61 5.18
CA CYS A 102 1.09 9.04 4.05
C CYS A 102 1.96 9.63 2.93
N LYS A 103 2.93 10.49 3.26
CA LYS A 103 3.86 11.04 2.27
C LYS A 103 4.67 9.95 1.57
N LEU A 104 5.11 8.93 2.34
CA LEU A 104 5.81 7.77 1.78
C LEU A 104 4.94 7.06 0.73
N LEU A 105 3.71 6.69 1.10
CA LEU A 105 2.79 5.97 0.22
C LEU A 105 2.32 6.79 -0.99
N GLU A 106 2.19 8.10 -0.83
CA GLU A 106 1.90 9.04 -1.93
C GLU A 106 3.07 9.08 -2.92
N CYS A 107 4.30 9.23 -2.41
CA CYS A 107 5.49 9.33 -3.24
C CYS A 107 5.72 8.06 -4.09
N VAL A 108 5.57 6.87 -3.49
CA VAL A 108 5.68 5.60 -4.23
C VAL A 108 4.46 5.31 -5.10
N LYS A 109 3.40 6.11 -4.99
CA LYS A 109 2.12 5.94 -5.68
C LYS A 109 1.54 4.55 -5.41
N VAL A 110 1.33 4.23 -4.13
CA VAL A 110 0.96 2.88 -3.67
C VAL A 110 -0.32 2.32 -4.33
N LEU A 111 -1.20 3.19 -4.81
CA LEU A 111 -2.47 2.83 -5.46
C LEU A 111 -2.35 2.58 -6.97
N ILE A 112 -1.15 2.80 -7.54
CA ILE A 112 -0.84 2.68 -8.97
C ILE A 112 0.14 1.52 -9.19
N PRO A 113 0.03 0.74 -10.28
CA PRO A 113 1.04 -0.26 -10.62
C PRO A 113 2.46 0.36 -10.78
N PRO A 114 3.53 -0.35 -10.40
CA PRO A 114 3.53 -1.72 -9.88
C PRO A 114 3.29 -1.82 -8.36
N PHE A 115 3.39 -0.74 -7.59
CA PHE A 115 3.24 -0.78 -6.13
C PHE A 115 1.86 -1.26 -5.68
N LYS A 116 0.80 -0.93 -6.43
CA LYS A 116 -0.56 -1.43 -6.19
C LYS A 116 -0.61 -2.94 -6.01
N ALA A 117 0.17 -3.68 -6.80
CA ALA A 117 0.17 -5.14 -6.75
C ALA A 117 0.62 -5.65 -5.37
N LEU A 118 1.53 -4.94 -4.69
CA LEU A 118 2.09 -5.32 -3.40
C LEU A 118 1.03 -5.32 -2.27
N LEU A 119 -0.03 -4.51 -2.39
CA LEU A 119 -1.11 -4.45 -1.42
C LEU A 119 -2.08 -5.64 -1.48
N PHE A 120 -2.08 -6.41 -2.58
CA PHE A 120 -2.99 -7.52 -2.80
C PHE A 120 -2.36 -8.90 -2.55
N PHE A 121 -1.04 -8.96 -2.37
CA PHE A 121 -0.32 -10.20 -2.06
C PHE A 121 0.11 -10.31 -0.59
N ALA A 122 -0.12 -9.27 0.23
CA ALA A 122 0.29 -9.19 1.63
C ALA A 122 -0.80 -9.63 2.64
#